data_AF-A0A926E7X7-F1
#
_entry.id   AF-A0A926E7X7-F1
#
_cell.length_a   1.000
_cell.length_b   1.000
_cell.length_c   1.000
_cell.angle_alpha   90.00
_cell.angle_beta   90.00
_cell.angle_gamma   90.00
#
_symmetry.space_group_name_H-M   'P 1'
#
loop_
_entity.id
_entity.type
_entity.pdbx_description
1 polymer ?
#
loop_
_entity_poly.entity_id
_entity_poly.type
_entity_poly.pdbx_seq_one_letter_code
_entity_poly.pdbx_strand_id
1 'polypeptide(L)'
;MKETLLQKLGGMSEYARQLLMLGAVLGSGLYAFSLVLLYLLPIVPDMLQTLNLVRALGETALACFLSALTSAVITDVVLRCEAKKK
;
A
#
# COMPACT_ATOMS: atom_id res chain seq x y z
N MET A 1 7.80 -14.40 -21.78
CA MET A 1 7.22 -14.80 -20.48
C MET A 1 7.47 -13.73 -19.40
N LYS A 2 7.03 -12.49 -19.65
CA LYS A 2 7.19 -11.35 -18.70
C LYS A 2 6.00 -10.37 -18.70
N GLU A 3 4.89 -10.72 -19.36
CA GLU A 3 3.74 -9.81 -19.59
C GLU A 3 2.49 -10.14 -18.74
N THR A 4 2.54 -11.19 -17.91
CA THR A 4 1.34 -11.78 -17.31
C THR A 4 0.75 -11.04 -16.12
N LEU A 5 1.49 -10.15 -15.45
CA LEU A 5 0.99 -9.41 -14.27
C LEU A 5 0.32 -8.08 -14.65
N LEU A 6 0.97 -7.29 -15.51
CA LEU A 6 0.44 -6.00 -15.98
C LEU A 6 -0.82 -6.17 -16.84
N GLN A 7 -0.89 -7.19 -17.69
CA GLN A 7 -2.11 -7.49 -18.45
C GLN A 7 -3.25 -8.02 -17.57
N LYS A 8 -2.96 -8.75 -16.47
CA LYS A 8 -4.01 -9.19 -15.51
C LYS A 8 -4.58 -8.03 -14.70
N LEU A 9 -3.76 -7.02 -14.38
CA LEU A 9 -4.19 -5.77 -13.76
C LEU A 9 -5.05 -4.91 -14.71
N GLY A 10 -4.84 -5.02 -16.03
CA GLY A 10 -5.65 -4.34 -17.04
C GLY A 10 -7.13 -4.79 -17.06
N GLY A 11 -7.45 -5.96 -16.49
CA GLY A 11 -8.82 -6.46 -16.32
C GLY A 11 -9.39 -6.29 -14.91
N MET A 12 -8.80 -5.43 -14.08
CA MET A 12 -9.35 -5.11 -12.76
C MET A 12 -10.45 -4.05 -12.87
N SER A 13 -11.48 -4.19 -12.04
CA SER A 13 -12.52 -3.14 -11.93
C SER A 13 -11.90 -1.80 -11.54
N GLU A 14 -12.53 -0.71 -12.02
CA GLU A 14 -12.06 0.65 -11.73
C GLU A 14 -12.04 0.94 -10.23
N TYR A 15 -13.01 0.42 -9.49
CA TYR A 15 -13.05 0.47 -8.02
C TYR A 15 -11.86 -0.21 -7.36
N ALA A 16 -11.52 -1.44 -7.77
CA ALA A 16 -10.36 -2.15 -7.23
C ALA A 16 -9.04 -1.42 -7.57
N ARG A 17 -8.96 -0.80 -8.74
CA ARG A 17 -7.80 0.00 -9.14
C ARG A 17 -7.66 1.28 -8.30
N GLN A 18 -8.76 1.98 -8.03
CA GLN A 18 -8.78 3.16 -7.17
C GLN A 18 -8.37 2.82 -5.74
N LEU A 19 -8.86 1.70 -5.19
CA LEU A 19 -8.47 1.23 -3.85
C LEU A 19 -6.97 0.95 -3.76
N LEU A 20 -6.43 0.27 -4.78
CA LEU A 20 -5.01 -0.06 -4.85
C LEU A 20 -4.15 1.20 -5.01
N MET A 21 -4.60 2.20 -5.79
CA MET A 21 -3.95 3.51 -5.87
C MET A 21 -3.97 4.24 -4.53
N LEU A 22 -5.11 4.30 -3.85
CA LEU A 22 -5.23 4.96 -2.54
C LEU A 22 -4.26 4.34 -1.52
N GLY A 23 -4.21 3.00 -1.47
CA GLY A 23 -3.27 2.28 -0.62
C GLY A 23 -1.81 2.51 -0.97
N ALA A 24 -1.48 2.56 -2.27
CA ALA A 24 -0.13 2.85 -2.73
C ALA A 24 0.29 4.29 -2.36
N VAL A 25 -0.59 5.28 -2.52
CA VAL A 25 -0.33 6.68 -2.15
C VAL A 25 -0.13 6.82 -0.64
N LEU A 26 -1.02 6.24 0.17
CA LEU A 26 -0.91 6.30 1.63
C LEU A 26 0.33 5.56 2.14
N GLY A 27 0.59 4.35 1.64
CA GLY A 27 1.76 3.55 2.03
C GLY A 27 3.06 4.23 1.63
N SER A 28 3.19 4.72 0.39
CA SER A 28 4.39 5.43 -0.06
C SER A 28 4.58 6.77 0.66
N GLY A 29 3.51 7.50 0.97
CA GLY A 29 3.57 8.74 1.76
C GLY A 29 4.08 8.52 3.19
N LEU A 30 3.53 7.54 3.90
CA LEU A 30 3.99 7.17 5.25
C LEU A 30 5.44 6.67 5.24
N TYR A 31 5.82 5.89 4.22
CA TYR A 31 7.18 5.40 4.08
C TYR A 31 8.18 6.55 3.79
N ALA A 32 7.82 7.47 2.89
CA ALA A 32 8.64 8.65 2.62
C ALA A 32 8.81 9.52 3.87
N PHE A 33 7.75 9.71 4.65
CA PHE A 33 7.81 10.43 5.91
C PHE A 33 8.74 9.75 6.94
N SER A 34 8.68 8.41 7.03
CA SER A 34 9.59 7.61 7.86
C SER A 34 11.06 7.80 7.46
N LEU A 35 11.37 7.84 6.14
CA LEU A 35 12.73 8.11 5.64
C LEU A 35 13.22 9.52 5.98
N VAL A 36 12.34 10.53 5.90
CA VAL A 36 12.68 11.91 6.27
C VAL A 36 13.03 12.00 7.77
N LEU A 37 12.25 11.34 8.63
CA LEU A 37 12.54 11.29 10.06
C LEU A 37 13.84 10.55 10.36
N LEU A 38 14.12 9.46 9.63
CA LEU A 38 15.38 8.72 9.75
C LEU A 38 16.57 9.60 9.33
N TYR A 39 16.43 10.42 8.29
CA TYR A 39 17.46 11.37 7.87
C TYR A 39 17.72 12.47 8.91
N LEU A 40 16.70 12.90 9.64
CA LEU A 40 16.79 13.90 10.71
C LEU A 40 17.31 13.34 12.04
N LEU A 41 17.37 12.01 12.18
CA LEU A 41 17.83 11.32 13.39
C LEU A 41 19.11 11.87 14.04
N PRO A 42 20.21 12.19 13.30
CA PRO A 42 21.44 12.70 13.92
C PRO A 42 21.29 14.09 14.57
N ILE A 43 20.20 14.81 14.27
CA ILE A 43 19.93 16.16 14.79
C ILE A 43 19.03 16.09 16.03
N VAL A 44 18.25 15.02 16.19
CA VAL A 44 17.24 14.90 17.25
C VAL A 44 17.88 14.37 18.54
N PRO A 45 17.70 15.06 19.69
CA PRO A 45 18.28 14.64 20.96
C PRO A 45 17.72 13.31 21.49
N ASP A 46 16.47 12.98 21.17
CA ASP A 46 15.79 11.73 21.54
C ASP A 46 15.78 10.71 20.39
N MET A 47 16.93 10.09 20.13
CA MET A 47 17.11 9.12 19.04
C MET A 47 16.23 7.87 19.21
N LEU A 48 16.06 7.38 20.44
CA LEU A 48 15.26 6.17 20.73
C LEU A 48 13.77 6.35 20.39
N GLN A 49 13.18 7.48 20.80
CA GLN A 49 11.78 7.77 20.48
C GLN A 49 11.59 7.97 18.98
N THR A 50 12.54 8.64 18.32
CA THR A 50 12.51 8.87 16.87
C THR A 50 12.62 7.55 16.09
N LEU A 51 13.49 6.63 16.50
CA LEU A 51 13.59 5.29 15.90
C LEU A 51 12.30 4.47 16.08
N ASN A 52 11.69 4.53 17.26
CA ASN A 52 10.40 3.85 17.49
C ASN A 52 9.29 4.44 16.62
N LEU A 53 9.28 5.77 16.43
CA LEU A 53 8.34 6.45 15.53
C LEU A 53 8.57 6.04 14.07
N VAL A 54 9.81 6.05 13.60
CA VAL A 54 10.20 5.59 12.25
C VAL A 54 9.75 4.16 12.01
N ARG A 55 9.97 3.27 12.99
CA ARG A 55 9.52 1.88 12.95
C ARG A 55 7.99 1.78 12.87
N ALA A 56 7.26 2.47 13.75
CA ALA A 56 5.81 2.45 13.77
C ALA A 56 5.21 2.96 12.44
N LEU A 57 5.79 4.02 11.87
CA LEU A 57 5.40 4.54 10.56
C LEU A 57 5.67 3.53 9.44
N GLY A 58 6.81 2.84 9.47
CA GLY A 58 7.15 1.81 8.49
C GLY A 58 6.20 0.61 8.55
N GLU A 59 5.90 0.12 9.75
CA GLU A 59 4.94 -0.97 9.96
C GLU A 59 3.53 -0.56 9.50
N THR A 60 3.13 0.68 9.77
CA THR A 60 1.82 1.22 9.33
C THR A 60 1.75 1.36 7.81
N ALA A 61 2.80 1.86 7.17
CA ALA A 61 2.88 1.99 5.71
C ALA A 61 2.67 0.64 5.01
N LEU A 62 3.33 -0.40 5.52
CA LEU A 62 3.19 -1.77 5.02
C LEU A 62 1.75 -2.29 5.21
N ALA A 63 1.18 -2.09 6.41
CA ALA A 63 -0.18 -2.52 6.73
C ALA A 63 -1.21 -1.84 5.81
N CYS A 64 -1.08 -0.54 5.56
CA CYS A 64 -1.93 0.20 4.63
C CYS A 64 -1.87 -0.39 3.21
N PHE A 65 -0.68 -0.69 2.71
CA PHE A 65 -0.52 -1.27 1.37
C PHE A 65 -1.14 -2.67 1.28
N LEU A 66 -0.86 -3.54 2.26
CA LEU A 66 -1.40 -4.91 2.29
C LEU A 66 -2.92 -4.93 2.44
N SER A 67 -3.48 -4.04 3.26
CA SER A 67 -4.93 -3.91 3.41
C SER A 67 -5.58 -3.47 2.11
N ALA A 68 -5.03 -2.46 1.43
CA ALA A 68 -5.58 -1.99 0.17
C ALA A 68 -5.46 -3.04 -0.94
N LEU A 69 -4.35 -3.78 -0.99
CA LEU A 69 -4.14 -4.87 -1.93
C LEU A 69 -5.14 -6.01 -1.70
N THR A 70 -5.32 -6.45 -0.45
CA THR A 70 -6.28 -7.52 -0.11
C THR A 70 -7.71 -7.09 -0.42
N SER A 71 -8.11 -5.88 -0.04
CA SER A 71 -9.42 -5.33 -0.40
C SER A 71 -9.62 -5.25 -1.92
N ALA A 72 -8.63 -4.75 -2.69
CA ALA A 72 -8.72 -4.68 -4.14
C ALA A 72 -8.87 -6.07 -4.80
N VAL A 73 -8.13 -7.08 -4.31
CA VAL A 73 -8.24 -8.47 -4.80
C VAL A 73 -9.60 -9.06 -4.47
N ILE A 74 -10.10 -8.88 -3.25
CA ILE A 74 -11.42 -9.39 -2.84
C ILE A 74 -12.52 -8.76 -3.71
N THR A 75 -12.48 -7.43 -3.88
CA THR A 75 -13.43 -6.71 -4.74
C THR A 75 -13.40 -7.23 -6.18
N ASP A 76 -12.20 -7.45 -6.74
CA ASP A 76 -12.07 -7.99 -8.10
C ASP A 76 -12.63 -9.42 -8.23
N VAL A 77 -12.38 -10.29 -7.25
CA VAL A 77 -12.93 -11.66 -7.23
C VAL A 77 -14.46 -11.64 -7.13
N VAL A 78 -15.02 -10.82 -6.25
CA VAL A 78 -16.49 -10.72 -6.07
C VAL A 78 -17.16 -10.25 -7.36
N LEU A 79 -16.64 -9.19 -7.98
CA LEU A 79 -17.20 -8.65 -9.23
C LEU A 79 -17.11 -9.65 -10.40
N ARG A 80 -16.01 -10.41 -10.50
CA ARG A 80 -15.88 -11.48 -11.52
C ARG A 80 -16.84 -12.64 -11.27
N CYS A 81 -17.09 -12.98 -10.02
CA CYS A 81 -18.08 -14.01 -9.66
C CYS A 81 -19.50 -13.58 -10.01
N GLU A 82 -19.86 -12.30 -9.80
CA GLU A 82 -21.15 -11.77 -10.21
C GLU A 82 -21.32 -11.75 -11.73
N ALA A 83 -20.28 -11.36 -12.48
CA ALA A 83 -20.33 -11.32 -13.94
C ALA A 83 -20.55 -12.72 -14.58
N LYS A 84 -20.08 -13.81 -13.95
CA LYS A 84 -20.29 -15.19 -14.44
C LYS A 84 -21.68 -15.76 -14.12
N LYS A 85 -22.44 -15.13 -13.23
CA LYS A 85 -23.80 -15.59 -12.86
C LYS A 85 -24.88 -15.04 -13.79
N LYS A 86 -24.56 -14.05 -14.65
CA LYS A 86 -25.42 -13.53 -15.70
C LYS A 86 -25.10 -14.20 -17.03
#